data_AF-A0A6A6YRW9-F1
#
_entry.id   AF-A0A6A6YRW9-F1
#
_cell.length_a   1.000
_cell.length_b   1.000
_cell.length_c   1.000
_cell.angle_alpha   90.00
_cell.angle_beta   90.00
_cell.angle_gamma   90.00
#
_symmetry.space_group_name_H-M   'P 1'
#
loop_
_entity.id
_entity.type
_entity.pdbx_description
1 polymer ?
#
loop_
_entity_poly.entity_id
_entity_poly.type
_entity_poly.pdbx_seq_one_letter_code
_entity_poly.pdbx_strand_id
1 'polypeptide(L)'
;MSVPRNPSPTRKDTAITDKKQLAGYNITVDKGIALPEALADLVKTLKRSRQQEPSPHAQAVIHTRRAASVENEITARKMIEEHILFRGEGYSGGIKGVTLKDQVNLIKDYLPTPPRVTVPELWGSLARPQPDSCIGYITATEATTHTPAFAMPFTHEEDDMADWHNVVQNADTHFPFLTAQWKAAIFGENQVHASLQAARDGALIVNYMHDFYSLAYPNRTPTHLETCHFSLTTEGYTIILWIHWREVDLENGEVYFRMEEVEMARMGKLDDLLDVWRTLHNYLDFALGERLRSIKEALSAFWSNRSEKKVKRTKSRSSMTVSGLELRLDMPMTPSSNMGESANGDAVPPKKIKRKLIDVSR
;
A
#
# COMPACT_ATOMS: atom_id res chain seq x y z
N MET A 1 -4.53 47.39 -3.74
CA MET A 1 -4.66 46.76 -2.41
C MET A 1 -5.02 45.30 -2.61
N SER A 2 -4.07 44.39 -2.38
CA SER A 2 -4.26 42.95 -2.54
C SER A 2 -5.10 42.42 -1.37
N VAL A 3 -6.24 41.83 -1.67
CA VAL A 3 -7.10 41.16 -0.69
C VAL A 3 -6.30 40.01 -0.04
N PRO A 4 -6.20 39.95 1.30
CA PRO A 4 -5.55 38.82 1.96
C PRO A 4 -6.39 37.57 1.74
N ARG A 5 -5.79 36.52 1.17
CA ARG A 5 -6.42 35.19 1.10
C ARG A 5 -6.61 34.70 2.54
N ASN A 6 -7.85 34.45 2.93
CA ASN A 6 -8.15 33.70 4.14
C ASN A 6 -7.42 32.35 4.09
N PRO A 7 -6.71 31.93 5.14
CA PRO A 7 -6.19 30.57 5.20
C PRO A 7 -7.37 29.59 5.11
N SER A 8 -7.29 28.60 4.22
CA SER A 8 -8.24 27.48 4.20
C SER A 8 -8.33 26.88 5.61
N PRO A 9 -9.46 26.30 6.05
CA PRO A 9 -9.51 25.49 7.27
C PRO A 9 -8.63 24.26 7.00
N THR A 10 -7.39 24.30 7.46
CA THR A 10 -6.23 23.73 6.75
C THR A 10 -5.67 22.53 7.48
N ARG A 11 -5.77 21.32 6.88
CA ARG A 11 -4.91 20.11 7.00
C ARG A 11 -4.57 19.53 8.40
N LYS A 12 -4.45 20.32 9.46
CA LYS A 12 -4.27 19.84 10.84
C LYS A 12 -5.54 19.16 11.36
N ASP A 13 -6.71 19.64 10.91
CA ASP A 13 -7.99 19.04 11.28
C ASP A 13 -8.17 17.65 10.68
N THR A 14 -7.54 17.35 9.53
CA THR A 14 -7.65 16.02 8.90
C THR A 14 -6.86 14.98 9.67
N ALA A 15 -5.62 15.24 10.09
CA ALA A 15 -4.85 14.26 10.88
C ALA A 15 -5.48 13.94 12.24
N ILE A 16 -6.05 14.94 12.92
CA ILE A 16 -6.76 14.73 14.20
C ILE A 16 -8.03 13.91 13.96
N THR A 17 -8.77 14.22 12.90
CA THR A 17 -9.98 13.48 12.53
C THR A 17 -9.64 12.04 12.16
N ASP A 18 -8.60 11.82 11.37
CA ASP A 18 -8.12 10.49 10.98
C ASP A 18 -7.68 9.70 12.22
N LYS A 19 -6.92 10.31 13.15
CA LYS A 19 -6.52 9.66 14.40
C LYS A 19 -7.72 9.25 15.25
N LYS A 20 -8.75 10.11 15.36
CA LYS A 20 -9.98 9.80 16.09
C LYS A 20 -10.79 8.71 15.38
N GLN A 21 -10.85 8.74 14.06
CA GLN A 21 -11.48 7.71 13.25
C GLN A 21 -10.79 6.36 13.50
N LEU A 22 -9.47 6.27 13.34
CA LEU A 22 -8.71 5.04 13.60
C LEU A 22 -8.95 4.52 15.02
N ALA A 23 -8.89 5.39 16.03
CA ALA A 23 -9.17 5.01 17.41
C ALA A 23 -10.60 4.48 17.60
N GLY A 24 -11.60 5.07 16.91
CA GLY A 24 -12.98 4.57 16.91
C GLY A 24 -13.11 3.16 16.31
N TYR A 25 -12.21 2.78 15.40
CA TYR A 25 -12.12 1.44 14.82
C TYR A 25 -11.17 0.50 15.60
N ASN A 26 -10.79 0.87 16.83
CA ASN A 26 -9.80 0.14 17.64
C ASN A 26 -8.43 -0.05 16.96
N ILE A 27 -8.07 0.85 16.03
CA ILE A 27 -6.74 0.92 15.42
C ILE A 27 -5.92 1.92 16.22
N THR A 28 -4.85 1.44 16.84
CA THR A 28 -3.97 2.22 17.72
C THR A 28 -2.59 2.38 17.12
N VAL A 29 -1.99 3.56 17.34
CA VAL A 29 -0.69 3.96 16.80
C VAL A 29 0.19 4.43 17.94
N ASP A 30 1.31 3.73 18.11
CA ASP A 30 2.42 4.07 19.00
C ASP A 30 1.96 4.44 20.41
N LYS A 31 1.33 3.46 21.07
CA LYS A 31 0.78 3.61 22.41
C LYS A 31 1.73 3.10 23.49
N GLY A 32 2.91 2.59 23.10
CA GLY A 32 3.85 1.95 24.01
C GLY A 32 3.30 0.63 24.56
N ILE A 33 2.44 -0.04 23.79
CA ILE A 33 1.92 -1.36 24.16
C ILE A 33 3.05 -2.37 23.99
N ALA A 34 3.27 -3.19 25.02
CA ALA A 34 4.27 -4.24 24.96
C ALA A 34 3.94 -5.24 23.83
N LEU A 35 4.95 -5.61 23.05
CA LEU A 35 4.79 -6.63 22.03
C LEU A 35 4.44 -7.98 22.70
N PRO A 36 3.51 -8.76 22.12
CA PRO A 36 3.37 -10.16 22.49
C PRO A 36 4.70 -10.90 22.43
N GLU A 37 4.93 -11.84 23.33
CA GLU A 37 6.23 -12.53 23.49
C GLU A 37 6.84 -13.01 22.16
N ALA A 38 6.06 -13.69 21.34
CA ALA A 38 6.50 -14.19 20.04
C ALA A 38 6.96 -13.06 19.08
N LEU A 39 6.29 -11.90 19.11
CA LEU A 39 6.69 -10.73 18.31
C LEU A 39 7.91 -10.03 18.90
N ALA A 40 8.03 -9.97 20.23
CA ALA A 40 9.21 -9.44 20.90
C ALA A 40 10.46 -10.27 20.56
N ASP A 41 10.34 -11.60 20.55
CA ASP A 41 11.41 -12.52 20.16
C ASP A 41 11.76 -12.42 18.66
N LEU A 42 10.77 -12.24 17.80
CA LEU A 42 10.99 -11.93 16.39
C LEU A 42 11.79 -10.63 16.28
N VAL A 43 11.32 -9.52 16.85
CA VAL A 43 12.01 -8.22 16.80
C VAL A 43 13.44 -8.32 17.33
N LYS A 44 13.66 -9.03 18.46
CA LYS A 44 14.99 -9.29 19.01
C LYS A 44 15.89 -10.03 18.01
N THR A 45 15.33 -11.00 17.28
CA THR A 45 16.03 -11.74 16.22
C THR A 45 16.32 -10.84 15.02
N LEU A 46 15.37 -10.00 14.61
CA LEU A 46 15.52 -9.05 13.52
C LEU A 46 16.60 -7.99 13.81
N LYS A 47 16.84 -7.64 15.07
CA LYS A 47 17.91 -6.68 15.42
C LYS A 47 19.32 -7.27 15.49
N ARG A 48 19.47 -8.60 15.35
CA ARG A 48 20.79 -9.27 15.44
C ARG A 48 21.72 -8.81 14.32
N SER A 49 23.01 -8.77 14.65
CA SER A 49 24.08 -8.48 13.68
C SER A 49 24.06 -9.50 12.53
N ARG A 50 24.23 -9.01 11.30
CA ARG A 50 24.44 -9.86 10.11
C ARG A 50 25.94 -9.95 9.84
N GLN A 51 26.39 -11.07 9.29
CA GLN A 51 27.78 -11.25 8.84
C GLN A 51 28.08 -10.56 7.50
N GLN A 52 27.04 -10.10 6.78
CA GLN A 52 27.18 -9.43 5.50
C GLN A 52 27.75 -8.02 5.65
N GLU A 53 28.50 -7.58 4.62
CA GLU A 53 29.02 -6.22 4.58
C GLU A 53 27.90 -5.17 4.55
N PRO A 54 28.15 -3.97 5.12
CA PRO A 54 27.21 -2.86 5.07
C PRO A 54 26.80 -2.52 3.63
N SER A 55 25.49 -2.35 3.41
CA SER A 55 24.96 -1.98 2.09
C SER A 55 25.43 -0.58 1.67
N PRO A 56 25.91 -0.39 0.42
CA PRO A 56 26.26 0.94 -0.09
C PRO A 56 25.04 1.86 -0.21
N HIS A 57 23.81 1.31 -0.16
CA HIS A 57 22.58 2.07 -0.29
C HIS A 57 22.37 3.07 0.87
N ALA A 58 22.85 2.77 2.08
CA ALA A 58 22.72 3.71 3.20
C ALA A 58 23.44 5.04 2.92
N GLN A 59 24.61 5.00 2.28
CA GLN A 59 25.32 6.20 1.85
C GLN A 59 24.57 6.92 0.72
N ALA A 60 23.99 6.17 -0.22
CA ALA A 60 23.18 6.72 -1.30
C ALA A 60 21.96 7.50 -0.74
N VAL A 61 21.28 6.98 0.29
CA VAL A 61 20.19 7.71 0.98
C VAL A 61 20.69 9.05 1.54
N ILE A 62 21.84 9.07 2.21
CA ILE A 62 22.39 10.30 2.81
C ILE A 62 22.66 11.36 1.73
N HIS A 63 23.18 10.95 0.58
CA HIS A 63 23.47 11.84 -0.54
C HIS A 63 22.18 12.34 -1.21
N THR A 64 21.25 11.42 -1.47
CA THR A 64 20.04 11.71 -2.25
C THR A 64 18.96 12.43 -1.44
N ARG A 65 18.86 12.22 -0.12
CA ARG A 65 17.79 12.79 0.70
C ARG A 65 17.69 14.32 0.64
N ARG A 66 18.82 15.02 0.50
CA ARG A 66 18.82 16.50 0.46
C ARG A 66 18.14 16.98 -0.81
N ALA A 67 18.46 16.36 -1.94
CA ALA A 67 17.81 16.66 -3.21
C ALA A 67 16.33 16.25 -3.17
N ALA A 68 16.01 15.05 -2.68
CA ALA A 68 14.63 14.60 -2.57
C ALA A 68 13.78 15.48 -1.63
N SER A 69 14.37 16.07 -0.58
CA SER A 69 13.62 16.91 0.37
C SER A 69 13.05 18.19 -0.24
N VAL A 70 13.57 18.65 -1.38
CA VAL A 70 13.06 19.83 -2.10
C VAL A 70 12.08 19.50 -3.22
N GLU A 71 11.87 18.21 -3.48
CA GLU A 71 10.99 17.71 -4.52
C GLU A 71 9.57 17.43 -4.00
N ASN A 72 8.62 17.21 -4.92
CA ASN A 72 7.30 16.72 -4.56
C ASN A 72 7.34 15.25 -4.12
N GLU A 73 6.29 14.77 -3.43
CA GLU A 73 6.21 13.42 -2.84
C GLU A 73 6.54 12.29 -3.84
N ILE A 74 5.99 12.35 -5.06
CA ILE A 74 6.20 11.30 -6.07
C ILE A 74 7.66 11.28 -6.53
N THR A 75 8.24 12.45 -6.81
CA THR A 75 9.64 12.56 -7.24
C THR A 75 10.58 12.16 -6.10
N ALA A 76 10.34 12.67 -4.88
CA ALA A 76 11.13 12.35 -3.70
C ALA A 76 11.13 10.85 -3.38
N ARG A 77 9.96 10.20 -3.48
CA ARG A 77 9.83 8.74 -3.37
C ARG A 77 10.72 8.03 -4.38
N LYS A 78 10.55 8.32 -5.68
CA LYS A 78 11.32 7.66 -6.75
C LYS A 78 12.84 7.80 -6.58
N MET A 79 13.31 8.90 -5.99
CA MET A 79 14.73 9.13 -5.75
C MET A 79 15.30 8.29 -4.61
N ILE A 80 14.50 7.96 -3.58
CA ILE A 80 15.00 7.30 -2.37
C ILE A 80 14.52 5.85 -2.25
N GLU A 81 13.38 5.49 -2.83
CA GLU A 81 12.73 4.18 -2.70
C GLU A 81 13.67 3.02 -3.00
N GLU A 82 14.43 3.11 -4.10
CA GLU A 82 15.39 2.09 -4.50
C GLU A 82 16.61 1.98 -3.56
N HIS A 83 16.76 2.90 -2.61
CA HIS A 83 17.80 2.93 -1.58
C HIS A 83 17.23 2.71 -0.18
N ILE A 84 15.95 2.38 -0.04
CA ILE A 84 15.34 2.02 1.26
C ILE A 84 14.64 0.68 1.17
N LEU A 85 13.86 0.47 0.11
CA LEU A 85 13.07 -0.73 -0.08
C LEU A 85 13.79 -1.76 -0.94
N PHE A 86 13.32 -2.99 -0.79
CA PHE A 86 13.76 -4.11 -1.60
C PHE A 86 13.28 -3.98 -3.02
N ARG A 87 14.20 -4.15 -3.97
CA ARG A 87 13.85 -4.32 -5.38
C ARG A 87 13.25 -5.70 -5.59
N GLY A 88 12.09 -5.75 -6.25
CA GLY A 88 11.54 -7.00 -6.75
C GLY A 88 12.39 -7.59 -7.88
N GLU A 89 12.19 -8.87 -8.20
CA GLU A 89 12.97 -9.62 -9.20
C GLU A 89 12.99 -8.94 -10.59
N GLY A 90 11.97 -8.12 -10.89
CA GLY A 90 11.88 -7.32 -12.11
C GLY A 90 12.98 -6.29 -12.34
N TYR A 91 13.78 -5.99 -11.33
CA TYR A 91 14.85 -5.00 -11.40
C TYR A 91 16.24 -5.65 -11.34
N SER A 92 17.25 -4.94 -11.84
CA SER A 92 18.64 -5.38 -11.72
C SER A 92 19.04 -5.50 -10.23
N GLY A 93 19.50 -6.70 -9.85
CA GLY A 93 19.80 -7.05 -8.46
C GLY A 93 18.56 -7.31 -7.59
N GLY A 94 17.39 -7.50 -8.21
CA GLY A 94 16.13 -7.80 -7.53
C GLY A 94 16.14 -9.11 -6.76
N ILE A 95 15.30 -9.19 -5.73
CA ILE A 95 15.16 -10.39 -4.90
C ILE A 95 14.22 -11.37 -5.57
N LYS A 96 14.67 -12.62 -5.70
CA LYS A 96 13.91 -13.70 -6.34
C LYS A 96 12.59 -13.96 -5.62
N GLY A 97 11.51 -14.14 -6.40
CA GLY A 97 10.17 -14.42 -5.91
C GLY A 97 9.47 -13.23 -5.25
N VAL A 98 10.07 -12.05 -5.24
CA VAL A 98 9.53 -10.83 -4.60
C VAL A 98 9.16 -9.81 -5.65
N THR A 99 8.01 -9.15 -5.47
CA THR A 99 7.57 -8.02 -6.29
C THR A 99 7.45 -6.76 -5.43
N LEU A 100 7.64 -5.60 -6.07
CA LEU A 100 7.40 -4.27 -5.51
C LEU A 100 6.38 -3.57 -6.42
N LYS A 101 5.24 -3.22 -5.86
CA LYS A 101 4.15 -2.54 -6.57
C LYS A 101 3.85 -1.17 -5.99
N ASP A 102 3.61 -0.22 -6.88
CA ASP A 102 3.25 1.15 -6.53
C ASP A 102 1.74 1.29 -6.34
N GLN A 103 1.33 1.95 -5.25
CA GLN A 103 -0.04 2.44 -5.05
C GLN A 103 -1.15 1.38 -5.24
N VAL A 104 -0.90 0.16 -4.76
CA VAL A 104 -1.86 -0.94 -4.89
C VAL A 104 -3.13 -0.66 -4.09
N ASN A 105 -4.28 -1.01 -4.65
CA ASN A 105 -5.55 -0.88 -3.96
C ASN A 105 -5.80 -2.15 -3.12
N LEU A 106 -5.87 -2.02 -1.79
CA LEU A 106 -6.24 -3.16 -0.94
C LEU A 106 -7.77 -3.36 -0.92
N ILE A 107 -8.20 -4.62 -0.81
CA ILE A 107 -9.61 -5.01 -0.81
C ILE A 107 -10.26 -4.62 0.51
N LYS A 108 -11.25 -3.72 0.44
CA LYS A 108 -11.94 -3.14 1.60
C LYS A 108 -12.66 -4.15 2.50
N ASP A 109 -12.97 -5.34 1.99
CA ASP A 109 -13.71 -6.36 2.73
C ASP A 109 -12.92 -6.85 3.96
N TYR A 110 -11.59 -6.67 3.96
CA TYR A 110 -10.72 -6.97 5.09
C TYR A 110 -10.53 -5.80 6.06
N LEU A 111 -11.19 -4.66 5.85
CA LEU A 111 -11.12 -3.56 6.82
C LEU A 111 -11.65 -4.00 8.20
N PRO A 112 -11.06 -3.50 9.29
CA PRO A 112 -11.60 -3.70 10.63
C PRO A 112 -13.10 -3.36 10.70
N THR A 113 -13.87 -4.29 11.27
CA THR A 113 -15.28 -4.04 11.57
C THR A 113 -15.36 -3.05 12.74
N PRO A 114 -16.23 -2.01 12.67
CA PRO A 114 -16.35 -1.08 13.78
C PRO A 114 -16.82 -1.81 15.05
N PRO A 115 -16.22 -1.55 16.22
CA PRO A 115 -16.60 -2.23 17.46
C PRO A 115 -18.03 -1.87 17.91
N ARG A 116 -18.57 -0.75 17.43
CA ARG A 116 -19.92 -0.25 17.74
C ARG A 116 -20.57 0.36 16.52
N VAL A 117 -21.89 0.22 16.42
CA VAL A 117 -22.70 0.77 15.31
C VAL A 117 -22.61 2.30 15.19
N THR A 118 -22.27 2.99 16.28
CA THR A 118 -22.14 4.45 16.32
C THR A 118 -20.82 4.96 15.74
N VAL A 119 -19.80 4.09 15.56
CA VAL A 119 -18.48 4.52 15.08
C VAL A 119 -18.57 5.05 13.64
N PRO A 120 -19.21 4.35 12.67
CA PRO A 120 -19.40 4.90 11.33
C PRO A 120 -20.29 6.16 11.29
N GLU A 121 -21.22 6.31 12.23
CA GLU A 121 -22.08 7.50 12.32
C GLU A 121 -21.29 8.74 12.76
N LEU A 122 -20.36 8.56 13.70
CA LEU A 122 -19.55 9.64 14.25
C LEU A 122 -18.35 10.00 13.37
N TRP A 123 -17.71 8.98 12.77
CA TRP A 123 -16.41 9.14 12.12
C TRP A 123 -16.41 8.74 10.64
N GLY A 124 -17.51 8.22 10.10
CA GLY A 124 -17.57 7.67 8.75
C GLY A 124 -16.84 6.33 8.60
N SER A 125 -16.95 5.73 7.42
CA SER A 125 -16.22 4.50 7.08
C SER A 125 -14.73 4.77 6.85
N LEU A 126 -13.88 3.80 7.22
CA LEU A 126 -12.46 3.82 6.85
C LEU A 126 -12.28 3.95 5.34
N ALA A 127 -11.37 4.84 4.94
CA ALA A 127 -10.96 4.97 3.55
C ALA A 127 -10.30 3.68 3.03
N ARG A 128 -10.27 3.49 1.70
CA ARG A 128 -9.55 2.34 1.13
C ARG A 128 -8.07 2.46 1.47
N PRO A 129 -7.45 1.41 2.02
CA PRO A 129 -6.00 1.39 2.17
C PRO A 129 -5.31 1.30 0.81
N GLN A 130 -4.30 2.15 0.63
CA GLN A 130 -3.51 2.26 -0.60
C GLN A 130 -2.09 2.61 -0.17
N PRO A 131 -1.27 1.61 0.17
CA PRO A 131 0.14 1.85 0.45
C PRO A 131 0.82 2.39 -0.81
N ASP A 132 1.68 3.39 -0.65
CA ASP A 132 2.44 3.95 -1.76
C ASP A 132 3.35 2.92 -2.40
N SER A 133 3.92 2.03 -1.58
CA SER A 133 4.76 0.91 -2.00
C SER A 133 4.30 -0.35 -1.28
N CYS A 134 4.17 -1.46 -2.00
CA CYS A 134 3.75 -2.75 -1.47
C CYS A 134 4.68 -3.84 -1.95
N ILE A 135 5.24 -4.61 -1.01
CA ILE A 135 6.11 -5.73 -1.27
C ILE A 135 5.42 -7.01 -0.83
N GLY A 136 5.37 -7.97 -1.73
CA GLY A 136 4.83 -9.30 -1.49
C GLY A 136 5.46 -10.31 -2.45
N TYR A 137 4.84 -11.46 -2.56
CA TYR A 137 5.30 -12.54 -3.41
C TYR A 137 4.80 -12.37 -4.85
N ILE A 138 5.67 -12.67 -5.81
CA ILE A 138 5.35 -12.69 -7.24
C ILE A 138 4.25 -13.72 -7.52
N THR A 139 3.31 -13.37 -8.40
CA THR A 139 2.27 -14.29 -8.91
C THR A 139 2.77 -15.04 -10.13
N ALA A 140 2.20 -16.21 -10.44
CA ALA A 140 2.57 -16.95 -11.65
C ALA A 140 2.32 -16.14 -12.93
N THR A 141 1.28 -15.28 -12.94
CA THR A 141 1.01 -14.37 -14.05
C THR A 141 2.17 -13.39 -14.26
N GLU A 142 2.65 -12.74 -13.20
CA GLU A 142 3.81 -11.85 -13.32
C GLU A 142 5.06 -12.64 -13.72
N ALA A 143 5.37 -13.75 -13.04
CA ALA A 143 6.58 -14.51 -13.28
C ALA A 143 6.74 -14.97 -14.75
N THR A 144 5.64 -15.40 -15.36
CA THR A 144 5.62 -15.95 -16.73
C THR A 144 5.64 -14.88 -17.82
N THR A 145 5.35 -13.61 -17.50
CA THR A 145 5.41 -12.50 -18.48
C THR A 145 6.83 -12.05 -18.80
N HIS A 146 7.82 -12.47 -18.00
CA HIS A 146 9.22 -12.10 -18.17
C HIS A 146 10.02 -13.17 -18.94
N THR A 147 11.10 -12.76 -19.61
CA THR A 147 12.01 -13.65 -20.33
C THR A 147 13.47 -13.33 -19.95
N PRO A 148 14.16 -14.22 -19.20
CA PRO A 148 13.67 -15.48 -18.65
C PRO A 148 12.56 -15.27 -17.60
N ALA A 149 11.73 -16.29 -17.38
CA ALA A 149 10.70 -16.25 -16.35
C ALA A 149 11.32 -16.07 -14.96
N PHE A 150 10.62 -15.34 -14.09
CA PHE A 150 11.05 -15.13 -12.71
C PHE A 150 10.82 -16.36 -11.84
N ALA A 151 11.46 -16.38 -10.67
CA ALA A 151 11.25 -17.42 -9.68
C ALA A 151 9.80 -17.36 -9.16
N MET A 152 9.11 -18.48 -9.23
CA MET A 152 7.78 -18.65 -8.63
C MET A 152 7.91 -19.12 -7.17
N PRO A 153 7.47 -18.32 -6.18
CA PRO A 153 7.50 -18.73 -4.76
C PRO A 153 6.47 -19.82 -4.44
N PHE A 154 5.41 -19.91 -5.25
CA PHE A 154 4.33 -20.89 -5.17
C PHE A 154 4.38 -21.83 -6.38
N THR A 155 3.95 -23.09 -6.23
CA THR A 155 3.63 -23.94 -7.39
C THR A 155 2.42 -23.38 -8.13
N HIS A 156 2.12 -23.86 -9.34
CA HIS A 156 0.93 -23.42 -10.06
C HIS A 156 -0.37 -23.66 -9.26
N GLU A 157 -0.47 -24.79 -8.58
CA GLU A 157 -1.62 -25.12 -7.74
C GLU A 157 -1.71 -24.22 -6.51
N GLU A 158 -0.58 -23.95 -5.86
CA GLU A 158 -0.52 -23.01 -4.73
C GLU A 158 -0.85 -21.58 -5.16
N ASP A 159 -0.43 -21.16 -6.35
CA ASP A 159 -0.75 -19.85 -6.93
C ASP A 159 -2.26 -19.72 -7.16
N ASP A 160 -2.90 -20.71 -7.79
CA ASP A 160 -4.36 -20.75 -7.97
C ASP A 160 -5.12 -20.65 -6.63
N MET A 161 -4.59 -21.29 -5.58
CA MET A 161 -5.16 -21.21 -4.22
C MET A 161 -4.98 -19.82 -3.61
N ALA A 162 -3.78 -19.23 -3.72
CA ALA A 162 -3.48 -17.89 -3.24
C ALA A 162 -4.32 -16.82 -3.95
N ASP A 163 -4.52 -16.99 -5.26
CA ASP A 163 -5.30 -16.09 -6.11
C ASP A 163 -6.77 -16.02 -5.70
N TRP A 164 -7.24 -17.09 -5.05
CA TRP A 164 -8.59 -17.17 -4.54
C TRP A 164 -8.81 -16.37 -3.25
N HIS A 165 -7.76 -16.11 -2.48
CA HIS A 165 -7.80 -15.33 -1.25
C HIS A 165 -6.80 -14.18 -1.32
N ASN A 166 -7.06 -13.24 -2.23
CA ASN A 166 -6.18 -12.11 -2.43
C ASN A 166 -6.64 -10.86 -1.65
N VAL A 167 -5.69 -10.09 -1.13
CA VAL A 167 -5.91 -8.80 -0.47
C VAL A 167 -5.66 -7.61 -1.40
N VAL A 168 -4.96 -7.82 -2.52
CA VAL A 168 -4.64 -6.79 -3.51
C VAL A 168 -5.63 -6.85 -4.67
N GLN A 169 -6.23 -5.70 -5.00
CA GLN A 169 -7.13 -5.59 -6.14
C GLN A 169 -6.36 -5.87 -7.45
N ASN A 170 -6.93 -6.71 -8.31
CA ASN A 170 -6.32 -7.25 -9.54
C ASN A 170 -5.26 -8.34 -9.34
N ALA A 171 -4.99 -8.71 -8.08
CA ALA A 171 -4.23 -9.90 -7.75
C ALA A 171 -2.82 -9.96 -8.36
N ASP A 172 -2.11 -8.84 -8.39
CA ASP A 172 -0.74 -8.71 -8.92
C ASP A 172 0.33 -8.86 -7.83
N THR A 173 -0.06 -9.25 -6.61
CA THR A 173 0.85 -9.55 -5.49
C THR A 173 0.15 -10.50 -4.54
N HIS A 174 0.84 -11.56 -4.11
CA HIS A 174 0.37 -12.46 -3.07
C HIS A 174 0.94 -12.10 -1.71
N PHE A 175 0.10 -12.22 -0.67
CA PHE A 175 0.45 -12.05 0.75
C PHE A 175 1.47 -10.93 1.02
N PRO A 176 1.09 -9.65 0.86
CA PRO A 176 1.95 -8.53 1.21
C PRO A 176 2.58 -8.71 2.59
N PHE A 177 3.89 -8.48 2.69
CA PHE A 177 4.63 -8.61 3.94
C PHE A 177 5.36 -7.32 4.32
N LEU A 178 5.52 -6.36 3.42
CA LEU A 178 6.04 -5.03 3.74
C LEU A 178 5.28 -3.96 2.94
N THR A 179 4.77 -2.93 3.60
CA THR A 179 4.21 -1.74 2.94
C THR A 179 5.02 -0.49 3.30
N ALA A 180 4.95 0.55 2.48
CA ALA A 180 5.52 1.84 2.82
C ALA A 180 4.55 2.99 2.53
N GLN A 181 4.63 4.03 3.36
CA GLN A 181 3.96 5.31 3.17
C GLN A 181 4.98 6.43 3.14
N TRP A 182 4.90 7.27 2.10
CA TRP A 182 5.83 8.35 1.85
C TRP A 182 5.12 9.68 2.01
N LYS A 183 5.81 10.63 2.63
CA LYS A 183 5.37 12.02 2.68
C LYS A 183 6.53 12.89 2.25
N ALA A 184 6.21 14.09 1.77
CA ALA A 184 7.22 15.11 1.49
C ALA A 184 7.21 16.17 2.59
N ALA A 185 8.35 16.39 3.24
CA ALA A 185 8.50 17.33 4.35
C ALA A 185 7.98 18.76 4.06
N ILE A 186 8.03 19.22 2.80
CA ILE A 186 7.68 20.60 2.43
C ILE A 186 6.17 20.82 2.30
N PHE A 187 5.38 19.78 2.01
CA PHE A 187 3.98 19.95 1.61
C PHE A 187 2.98 19.84 2.76
N GLY A 188 3.43 19.98 4.01
CA GLY A 188 2.58 20.08 5.19
C GLY A 188 1.95 18.77 5.67
N GLU A 189 2.12 17.68 4.92
CA GLU A 189 1.96 16.32 5.43
C GLU A 189 3.31 15.85 5.99
N ASN A 190 3.27 15.05 7.04
CA ASN A 190 4.46 14.70 7.81
C ASN A 190 4.37 13.24 8.28
N GLN A 191 5.34 12.83 9.10
CA GLN A 191 5.41 11.47 9.64
C GLN A 191 4.12 11.00 10.33
N VAL A 192 3.35 11.90 10.95
CA VAL A 192 2.05 11.56 11.56
C VAL A 192 1.04 11.12 10.52
N HIS A 193 1.01 11.78 9.36
CA HIS A 193 0.10 11.39 8.27
C HIS A 193 0.51 10.04 7.69
N ALA A 194 1.80 9.83 7.47
CA ALA A 194 2.33 8.56 7.00
C ALA A 194 2.00 7.42 7.98
N SER A 195 2.18 7.63 9.29
CA SER A 195 1.89 6.62 10.31
C SER A 195 0.41 6.28 10.41
N LEU A 196 -0.49 7.27 10.29
CA LEU A 196 -1.94 7.02 10.30
C LEU A 196 -2.38 6.21 9.07
N GLN A 197 -1.81 6.49 7.89
CA GLN A 197 -2.09 5.72 6.68
C GLN A 197 -1.53 4.29 6.80
N ALA A 198 -0.29 4.16 7.28
CA ALA A 198 0.35 2.86 7.48
C ALA A 198 -0.40 1.99 8.50
N ALA A 199 -0.91 2.58 9.59
CA ALA A 199 -1.73 1.88 10.58
C ALA A 199 -3.02 1.32 9.97
N ARG A 200 -3.66 2.08 9.08
CA ARG A 200 -4.86 1.62 8.37
C ARG A 200 -4.54 0.49 7.39
N ASP A 201 -3.42 0.58 6.67
CA ASP A 201 -2.96 -0.46 5.75
C ASP A 201 -2.61 -1.75 6.49
N GLY A 202 -1.83 -1.63 7.57
CA GLY A 202 -1.42 -2.77 8.39
C GLY A 202 -2.60 -3.43 9.10
N ALA A 203 -3.56 -2.66 9.63
CA ALA A 203 -4.77 -3.23 10.23
C ALA A 203 -5.57 -4.08 9.23
N LEU A 204 -5.70 -3.64 7.98
CA LEU A 204 -6.36 -4.42 6.93
C LEU A 204 -5.57 -5.69 6.61
N ILE A 205 -4.25 -5.60 6.40
CA ILE A 205 -3.41 -6.76 6.05
C ILE A 205 -3.40 -7.79 7.18
N VAL A 206 -3.28 -7.35 8.43
CA VAL A 206 -3.33 -8.24 9.59
C VAL A 206 -4.68 -8.95 9.68
N ASN A 207 -5.79 -8.23 9.43
CA ASN A 207 -7.12 -8.83 9.44
C ASN A 207 -7.29 -9.85 8.30
N TYR A 208 -6.78 -9.54 7.11
CA TYR A 208 -6.70 -10.47 5.98
C TYR A 208 -5.93 -11.75 6.34
N MET A 209 -4.76 -11.63 6.94
CA MET A 209 -3.97 -12.79 7.36
C MET A 209 -4.68 -13.59 8.45
N HIS A 210 -5.34 -12.91 9.39
CA HIS A 210 -6.15 -13.56 10.41
C HIS A 210 -7.29 -14.38 9.79
N ASP A 211 -8.01 -13.83 8.80
CA ASP A 211 -9.07 -14.53 8.09
C ASP A 211 -8.54 -15.75 7.32
N PHE A 212 -7.42 -15.59 6.61
CA PHE A 212 -6.74 -16.69 5.90
C PHE A 212 -6.40 -17.86 6.83
N TYR A 213 -5.71 -17.59 7.94
CA TYR A 213 -5.30 -18.63 8.88
C TYR A 213 -6.47 -19.21 9.70
N SER A 214 -7.51 -18.42 9.98
CA SER A 214 -8.72 -18.91 10.66
C SER A 214 -9.48 -19.89 9.77
N LEU A 215 -9.51 -19.65 8.46
CA LEU A 215 -10.09 -20.59 7.49
C LEU A 215 -9.18 -21.84 7.32
N ALA A 216 -7.87 -21.65 7.27
CA ALA A 216 -6.93 -22.77 7.19
C ALA A 216 -7.04 -23.72 8.41
N TYR A 217 -7.17 -23.15 9.61
CA TYR A 217 -7.11 -23.91 10.86
C TYR A 217 -8.27 -23.55 11.81
N PRO A 218 -9.51 -24.02 11.56
CA PRO A 218 -10.69 -23.61 12.31
C PRO A 218 -10.67 -24.00 13.80
N ASN A 219 -9.80 -24.94 14.18
CA ASN A 219 -9.68 -25.44 15.55
C ASN A 219 -8.62 -24.71 16.38
N ARG A 220 -8.01 -23.65 15.85
CA ARG A 220 -7.06 -22.82 16.62
C ARG A 220 -7.15 -21.35 16.21
N THR A 221 -6.75 -20.47 17.11
CA THR A 221 -6.55 -19.06 16.78
C THR A 221 -5.25 -18.90 15.98
N PRO A 222 -5.23 -18.05 14.93
CA PRO A 222 -4.00 -17.64 14.27
C PRO A 222 -3.02 -17.03 15.27
N THR A 223 -1.73 -17.34 15.13
CA THR A 223 -0.70 -16.76 16.00
C THR A 223 -0.33 -15.36 15.53
N HIS A 224 0.20 -14.54 16.44
CA HIS A 224 0.68 -13.20 16.08
C HIS A 224 1.79 -13.24 15.02
N LEU A 225 2.66 -14.26 15.03
CA LEU A 225 3.73 -14.41 14.03
C LEU A 225 3.17 -14.64 12.62
N GLU A 226 2.13 -15.47 12.51
CA GLU A 226 1.45 -15.77 11.25
C GLU A 226 0.74 -14.54 10.67
N THR A 227 0.14 -13.71 11.53
CA THR A 227 -0.71 -12.61 11.08
C THR A 227 -0.04 -11.23 11.10
N CYS A 228 1.15 -11.10 11.69
CA CYS A 228 1.80 -9.79 11.78
C CYS A 228 2.10 -9.20 10.40
N HIS A 229 2.23 -7.87 10.36
CA HIS A 229 2.65 -7.12 9.18
C HIS A 229 3.71 -6.11 9.58
N PHE A 230 4.60 -5.75 8.65
CA PHE A 230 5.56 -4.68 8.86
C PHE A 230 5.29 -3.56 7.87
N SER A 231 5.42 -2.31 8.31
CA SER A 231 5.37 -1.17 7.41
C SER A 231 6.50 -0.18 7.68
N LEU A 232 6.86 0.58 6.66
CA LEU A 232 7.82 1.66 6.74
C LEU A 232 7.13 3.01 6.50
N THR A 233 7.49 4.03 7.27
CA THR A 233 7.03 5.40 7.00
C THR A 233 8.19 6.36 6.93
N THR A 234 8.13 7.32 6.00
CA THR A 234 9.14 8.37 5.91
C THR A 234 8.58 9.67 5.40
N GLU A 235 9.16 10.79 5.84
CA GLU A 235 8.93 12.12 5.28
C GLU A 235 10.15 12.74 4.57
N GLY A 236 11.27 11.99 4.49
CA GLY A 236 12.54 12.44 3.91
C GLY A 236 13.64 12.81 4.92
N TYR A 237 13.32 13.00 6.20
CA TYR A 237 14.31 13.15 7.27
C TYR A 237 14.41 11.94 8.21
N THR A 238 13.30 11.25 8.43
CA THR A 238 13.17 10.09 9.31
C THR A 238 12.58 8.90 8.58
N ILE A 239 13.05 7.71 8.94
CA ILE A 239 12.44 6.44 8.56
C ILE A 239 12.00 5.77 9.86
N ILE A 240 10.77 5.27 9.90
CA ILE A 240 10.30 4.45 11.02
C ILE A 240 9.81 3.12 10.47
N LEU A 241 10.32 2.04 11.05
CA LEU A 241 9.84 0.68 10.84
C LEU A 241 8.83 0.35 11.94
N TRP A 242 7.65 -0.11 11.52
CA TRP A 242 6.53 -0.44 12.39
C TRP A 242 6.20 -1.92 12.30
N ILE A 243 5.72 -2.48 13.40
CA ILE A 243 5.08 -3.80 13.44
C ILE A 243 3.59 -3.65 13.75
N HIS A 244 2.78 -4.44 13.06
CA HIS A 244 1.33 -4.47 13.21
C HIS A 244 0.87 -5.84 13.66
N TRP A 245 -0.07 -5.88 14.60
CA TRP A 245 -0.73 -7.12 14.99
C TRP A 245 -2.16 -6.88 15.45
N ARG A 246 -2.91 -7.97 15.53
CA ARG A 246 -4.29 -8.01 16.01
C ARG A 246 -4.29 -8.69 17.35
N GLU A 247 -4.98 -8.08 18.30
CA GLU A 247 -5.12 -8.56 19.66
C GLU A 247 -6.61 -8.64 20.01
N VAL A 248 -6.99 -9.63 20.81
CA VAL A 248 -8.33 -9.69 21.41
C VAL A 248 -8.15 -9.37 22.89
N ASP A 249 -8.82 -8.32 23.35
CA ASP A 249 -8.82 -7.95 24.74
C ASP A 249 -9.55 -9.02 25.57
N LEU A 250 -8.91 -9.49 26.64
CA LEU A 250 -9.44 -10.60 27.44
C LEU A 250 -10.63 -10.20 28.32
N GLU A 251 -10.78 -8.90 28.64
CA GLU A 251 -11.81 -8.42 29.55
C GLU A 251 -13.13 -8.18 28.82
N ASN A 252 -13.07 -7.56 27.63
CA ASN A 252 -14.25 -7.17 26.86
C ASN A 252 -14.45 -7.96 25.56
N GLY A 253 -13.47 -8.76 25.13
CA GLY A 253 -13.52 -9.52 23.89
C GLY A 253 -13.44 -8.67 22.61
N GLU A 254 -13.19 -7.36 22.74
CA GLU A 254 -13.02 -6.46 21.61
C GLU A 254 -11.69 -6.73 20.90
N VAL A 255 -11.71 -6.51 19.59
CA VAL A 255 -10.54 -6.67 18.73
C VAL A 255 -9.83 -5.33 18.62
N TYR A 256 -8.52 -5.34 18.81
CA TYR A 256 -7.64 -4.20 18.63
C TYR A 256 -6.62 -4.48 17.54
N PHE A 257 -6.35 -3.45 16.74
CA PHE A 257 -5.26 -3.45 15.77
C PHE A 257 -4.18 -2.51 16.29
N ARG A 258 -3.01 -3.08 16.56
CA ARG A 258 -1.88 -2.38 17.18
C ARG A 258 -0.85 -2.08 16.11
N MET A 259 -0.23 -0.90 16.21
CA MET A 259 0.97 -0.54 15.45
C MET A 259 1.95 0.11 16.42
N GLU A 260 3.13 -0.50 16.59
CA GLU A 260 4.19 0.03 17.47
C GLU A 260 5.52 0.12 16.73
N GLU A 261 6.36 1.06 17.18
CA GLU A 261 7.67 1.30 16.61
C GLU A 261 8.62 0.12 16.88
N VAL A 262 9.32 -0.33 15.83
CA VAL A 262 10.38 -1.34 15.92
C VAL A 262 11.75 -0.67 15.89
N GLU A 263 11.94 0.24 14.94
CA GLU A 263 13.21 0.93 14.72
C GLU A 263 12.97 2.30 14.07
N MET A 264 13.77 3.29 14.44
CA MET A 264 13.74 4.62 13.85
C MET A 264 15.15 5.04 13.42
N ALA A 265 15.26 5.54 12.18
CA ALA A 265 16.49 6.12 11.69
C ALA A 265 16.33 7.58 11.30
N ARG A 266 17.32 8.41 11.67
CA ARG A 266 17.52 9.70 11.02
C ARG A 266 18.28 9.49 9.73
N MET A 267 17.70 9.86 8.59
CA MET A 267 18.30 9.63 7.27
C MET A 267 19.61 10.38 7.04
N GLY A 268 19.95 11.33 7.92
CA GLY A 268 21.25 12.02 7.91
C GLY A 268 22.36 11.31 8.68
N LYS A 269 22.08 10.19 9.34
CA LYS A 269 23.04 9.43 10.14
C LYS A 269 23.21 8.04 9.53
N LEU A 270 24.45 7.69 9.21
CA LEU A 270 24.76 6.43 8.56
C LEU A 270 24.46 5.24 9.47
N ASP A 271 24.89 5.29 10.73
CA ASP A 271 24.71 4.19 11.68
C ASP A 271 23.22 3.86 11.90
N ASP A 272 22.39 4.88 12.12
CA ASP A 272 20.94 4.75 12.22
C ASP A 272 20.34 4.02 10.99
N LEU A 273 20.75 4.42 9.78
CA LEU A 273 20.28 3.80 8.54
C LEU A 273 20.74 2.35 8.41
N LEU A 274 21.98 2.06 8.79
CA LEU A 274 22.52 0.70 8.76
C LEU A 274 21.75 -0.23 9.71
N ASP A 275 21.30 0.26 10.87
CA ASP A 275 20.49 -0.53 11.80
C ASP A 275 19.09 -0.85 11.27
N VAL A 276 18.40 0.13 10.65
CA VAL A 276 17.11 -0.12 9.98
C VAL A 276 17.29 -1.09 8.82
N TRP A 277 18.30 -0.88 7.98
CA TRP A 277 18.59 -1.76 6.85
C TRP A 277 18.92 -3.19 7.27
N ARG A 278 19.67 -3.36 8.36
CA ARG A 278 19.96 -4.68 8.94
C ARG A 278 18.67 -5.37 9.37
N THR A 279 17.80 -4.64 10.07
CA THR A 279 16.50 -5.15 10.54
C THR A 279 15.61 -5.55 9.38
N LEU A 280 15.53 -4.72 8.34
CA LEU A 280 14.78 -5.01 7.12
C LEU A 280 15.30 -6.28 6.42
N HIS A 281 16.61 -6.47 6.26
CA HIS A 281 17.15 -7.67 5.60
C HIS A 281 16.90 -8.94 6.43
N ASN A 282 17.05 -8.86 7.75
CA ASN A 282 16.66 -9.97 8.62
C ASN A 282 15.16 -10.28 8.48
N TYR A 283 14.33 -9.27 8.29
CA TYR A 283 12.90 -9.45 8.08
C TYR A 283 12.59 -10.06 6.71
N LEU A 284 13.31 -9.67 5.67
CA LEU A 284 13.21 -10.29 4.35
C LEU A 284 13.55 -11.78 4.40
N ASP A 285 14.61 -12.16 5.12
CA ASP A 285 14.97 -13.57 5.31
C ASP A 285 13.87 -14.34 6.05
N PHE A 286 13.26 -13.74 7.09
CA PHE A 286 12.10 -14.30 7.77
C PHE A 286 10.89 -14.45 6.83
N ALA A 287 10.63 -13.43 6.01
CA ALA A 287 9.54 -13.42 5.04
C ALA A 287 9.69 -14.55 4.02
N LEU A 288 10.88 -14.68 3.41
CA LEU A 288 11.17 -15.71 2.41
C LEU A 288 11.40 -17.11 2.98
N GLY A 289 11.68 -17.20 4.28
CA GLY A 289 11.87 -18.46 4.99
C GLY A 289 10.61 -18.90 5.73
N GLU A 290 10.56 -18.61 7.02
CA GLU A 290 9.55 -19.13 7.94
C GLU A 290 8.12 -18.70 7.57
N ARG A 291 7.92 -17.42 7.21
CA ARG A 291 6.61 -16.90 6.85
C ARG A 291 6.09 -17.55 5.56
N LEU A 292 6.88 -17.56 4.49
CA LEU A 292 6.48 -18.17 3.21
C LEU A 292 6.18 -19.66 3.38
N ARG A 293 7.02 -20.39 4.14
CA ARG A 293 6.77 -21.80 4.46
C ARG A 293 5.44 -22.00 5.20
N SER A 294 5.17 -21.20 6.23
CA SER A 294 3.91 -21.26 6.98
C SER A 294 2.69 -20.98 6.08
N ILE A 295 2.78 -20.01 5.17
CA ILE A 295 1.71 -19.70 4.22
C ILE A 295 1.46 -20.91 3.30
N LYS A 296 2.52 -21.51 2.73
CA LYS A 296 2.41 -22.68 1.85
C LYS A 296 1.80 -23.88 2.57
N GLU A 297 2.21 -24.15 3.80
CA GLU A 297 1.62 -25.18 4.65
C GLU A 297 0.11 -24.93 4.89
N ALA A 298 -0.28 -23.66 5.08
CA ALA A 298 -1.66 -23.25 5.31
C ALA A 298 -2.54 -23.25 4.04
N LEU A 299 -1.98 -23.03 2.85
CA LEU A 299 -2.73 -22.96 1.59
C LEU A 299 -3.57 -24.22 1.33
N SER A 300 -2.99 -25.40 1.59
CA SER A 300 -3.69 -26.68 1.40
C SER A 300 -4.93 -26.80 2.28
N ALA A 301 -4.78 -26.52 3.58
CA ALA A 301 -5.87 -26.57 4.56
C ALA A 301 -6.90 -25.46 4.31
N PHE A 302 -6.44 -24.25 3.97
CA PHE A 302 -7.28 -23.14 3.54
C PHE A 302 -8.17 -23.55 2.36
N TRP A 303 -7.58 -24.19 1.35
CA TRP A 303 -8.32 -24.60 0.16
C TRP A 303 -9.42 -25.59 0.53
N SER A 304 -9.14 -26.60 1.36
CA SER A 304 -10.15 -27.57 1.79
C SER A 304 -11.30 -26.96 2.61
N ASN A 305 -11.03 -25.91 3.39
CA ASN A 305 -12.00 -25.31 4.29
C ASN A 305 -12.72 -24.07 3.72
N ARG A 306 -12.33 -23.62 2.53
CA ARG A 306 -12.90 -22.42 1.91
C ARG A 306 -14.40 -22.60 1.70
N SER A 307 -15.18 -21.54 1.92
CA SER A 307 -16.59 -21.55 1.57
C SER A 307 -16.74 -21.63 0.04
N GLU A 308 -17.64 -22.48 -0.47
CA GLU A 308 -17.90 -22.61 -1.92
C GLU A 308 -18.42 -21.31 -2.55
N LYS A 309 -19.00 -20.42 -1.73
CA LYS A 309 -19.43 -19.11 -2.20
C LYS A 309 -18.21 -18.27 -2.51
N LYS A 310 -17.93 -18.12 -3.80
CA LYS A 310 -17.03 -17.08 -4.28
C LYS A 310 -17.48 -15.74 -3.68
N VAL A 311 -16.66 -15.10 -2.85
CA VAL A 311 -16.73 -13.64 -2.65
C VAL A 311 -16.84 -13.07 -4.07
N LYS A 312 -17.99 -12.48 -4.38
CA LYS A 312 -18.28 -12.03 -5.75
C LYS A 312 -17.20 -11.01 -6.09
N ARG A 313 -16.21 -11.43 -6.90
CA ARG A 313 -15.31 -10.49 -7.58
C ARG A 313 -16.24 -9.51 -8.28
N THR A 314 -16.36 -8.31 -7.73
CA THR A 314 -17.06 -7.22 -8.40
C THR A 314 -16.22 -6.99 -9.65
N LYS A 315 -16.64 -7.57 -10.79
CA LYS A 315 -16.00 -7.31 -12.08
C LYS A 315 -16.06 -5.80 -12.22
N SER A 316 -14.92 -5.15 -12.00
CA SER A 316 -14.74 -3.75 -12.32
C SER A 316 -15.03 -3.68 -13.80
N ARG A 317 -16.20 -3.13 -14.13
CA ARG A 317 -16.69 -3.03 -15.50
C ARG A 317 -15.81 -1.99 -16.16
N SER A 318 -14.66 -2.42 -16.69
CA SER A 318 -13.86 -1.61 -17.59
C SER A 318 -14.79 -1.20 -18.71
N SER A 319 -15.15 0.09 -18.74
CA SER A 319 -15.86 0.69 -19.84
C SER A 319 -14.95 0.65 -21.05
N MET A 320 -14.91 -0.47 -21.77
CA MET A 320 -14.49 -0.47 -23.16
C MET A 320 -15.64 0.18 -23.93
N THR A 321 -15.50 1.48 -24.14
CA THR A 321 -16.26 2.18 -25.17
C THR A 321 -15.70 1.68 -26.50
N VAL A 322 -16.24 0.57 -27.00
CA VAL A 322 -16.08 0.19 -28.41
C VAL A 322 -16.96 1.16 -29.19
N SER A 323 -16.40 2.32 -29.54
CA SER A 323 -16.94 3.14 -30.62
C SER A 323 -16.51 2.45 -31.91
N GLY A 324 -17.41 1.62 -32.44
CA GLY A 324 -17.34 1.17 -33.82
C GLY A 324 -17.60 2.38 -34.72
N LEU A 325 -16.53 2.95 -35.26
CA LEU A 325 -16.56 3.69 -36.50
C LEU A 325 -15.74 2.89 -37.52
N GLU A 326 -16.47 2.24 -38.43
CA GLU A 326 -15.92 1.72 -39.68
C GLU A 326 -15.20 2.86 -40.42
N LEU A 327 -13.88 2.87 -40.37
CA LEU A 327 -13.07 3.62 -41.33
C LEU A 327 -13.01 2.80 -42.62
N ARG A 328 -14.01 3.00 -43.49
CA ARG A 328 -13.87 2.71 -44.92
C ARG A 328 -12.83 3.68 -45.48
N LEU A 329 -11.65 3.15 -45.80
CA LEU A 329 -10.65 3.82 -46.62
C LEU A 329 -11.09 3.74 -48.09
N ASP A 330 -11.90 4.70 -48.52
CA ASP A 330 -12.08 4.99 -49.95
C ASP A 330 -10.90 5.84 -50.44
N MET A 331 -10.17 5.32 -51.43
CA MET A 331 -9.13 6.06 -52.14
C MET A 331 -9.75 7.15 -53.03
N PRO A 332 -9.34 8.42 -52.92
CA PRO A 332 -9.69 9.41 -53.93
C PRO A 332 -8.70 9.39 -55.10
N MET A 333 -9.26 9.24 -56.31
CA MET A 333 -8.62 9.59 -57.58
C MET A 333 -8.26 11.08 -57.60
N THR A 334 -7.07 11.41 -58.12
CA THR A 334 -6.69 12.76 -58.57
C THR A 334 -7.66 13.30 -59.62
N PRO A 335 -7.92 14.63 -59.65
CA PRO A 335 -7.17 15.47 -60.59
C PRO A 335 -6.84 16.91 -60.12
N SER A 336 -5.66 17.34 -60.55
CA SER A 336 -5.23 18.64 -61.13
C SER A 336 -5.94 19.97 -60.81
N SER A 337 -5.09 20.90 -60.38
CA SER A 337 -4.91 22.31 -60.80
C SER A 337 -5.81 23.46 -60.31
N ASN A 338 -5.07 24.53 -59.98
CA ASN A 338 -5.34 25.98 -60.09
C ASN A 338 -5.76 26.79 -58.86
N MET A 339 -4.77 27.56 -58.37
CA MET A 339 -4.75 29.04 -58.22
C MET A 339 -5.99 29.73 -57.62
N GLY A 340 -5.79 30.42 -56.50
CA GLY A 340 -6.75 31.41 -56.01
C GLY A 340 -6.41 32.01 -54.66
N GLU A 341 -6.05 33.29 -54.69
CA GLU A 341 -5.67 34.20 -53.62
C GLU A 341 -6.70 34.44 -52.48
N SER A 342 -6.12 34.76 -51.31
CA SER A 342 -6.47 35.86 -50.39
C SER A 342 -7.69 35.84 -49.45
N ALA A 343 -7.38 36.33 -48.24
CA ALA A 343 -8.14 37.24 -47.36
C ALA A 343 -8.88 36.70 -46.12
N ASN A 344 -8.34 37.11 -44.96
CA ASN A 344 -8.96 37.65 -43.73
C ASN A 344 -10.39 37.21 -43.31
N GLY A 345 -10.52 36.92 -42.02
CA GLY A 345 -11.79 37.05 -41.29
C GLY A 345 -11.76 36.50 -39.86
N ASP A 346 -11.69 37.40 -38.89
CA ASP A 346 -11.96 37.18 -37.46
C ASP A 346 -13.33 36.53 -37.21
N ALA A 347 -13.46 35.69 -36.16
CA ALA A 347 -14.59 35.74 -35.22
C ALA A 347 -14.46 34.70 -34.07
N VAL A 348 -14.57 35.22 -32.85
CA VAL A 348 -14.69 34.51 -31.57
C VAL A 348 -16.13 34.03 -31.35
N PRO A 349 -16.39 32.81 -30.84
CA PRO A 349 -17.73 32.42 -30.36
C PRO A 349 -17.89 32.57 -28.83
N PRO A 350 -19.09 32.96 -28.33
CA PRO A 350 -19.32 33.26 -26.92
C PRO A 350 -19.78 32.05 -26.07
N LYS A 351 -19.45 32.12 -24.79
CA LYS A 351 -19.82 31.18 -23.71
C LYS A 351 -21.29 31.31 -23.32
N LYS A 352 -22.02 30.19 -23.26
CA LYS A 352 -23.38 30.10 -22.71
C LYS A 352 -23.36 29.80 -21.21
N ILE A 353 -23.96 30.70 -20.41
CA ILE A 353 -24.23 30.55 -18.97
C ILE A 353 -25.65 29.98 -18.79
N LYS A 354 -25.79 28.87 -18.05
CA LYS A 354 -27.09 28.32 -17.63
C LYS A 354 -27.43 28.82 -16.22
N ARG A 355 -28.56 29.55 -16.08
CA ARG A 355 -29.21 29.85 -14.79
C ARG A 355 -30.13 28.69 -14.39
N LYS A 356 -30.12 28.29 -13.12
CA LYS A 356 -31.13 27.44 -12.49
C LYS A 356 -32.14 28.32 -11.74
N LEU A 357 -33.42 28.13 -12.02
CA LEU A 357 -34.55 28.63 -11.22
C LEU A 357 -34.65 27.80 -9.92
N ILE A 358 -34.89 28.47 -8.81
CA ILE A 358 -35.36 27.88 -7.55
C ILE A 358 -36.83 28.29 -7.46
N ASP A 359 -37.71 27.30 -7.33
CA ASP A 359 -39.13 27.52 -7.04
C ASP A 359 -39.38 27.16 -5.58
N VAL A 360 -40.07 28.06 -4.88
CA VAL A 360 -40.47 27.96 -3.48
C VAL A 360 -41.98 27.87 -3.49
N SER A 361 -42.55 26.85 -2.84
CA SER A 361 -43.97 26.87 -2.47
C SER A 361 -44.20 26.11 -1.17
N ARG A 362 -44.58 26.92 -0.18
CA ARG A 362 -45.51 26.76 0.96
C ARG A 362 -45.64 25.42 1.68
#